data_AF-A0A7W1D2S7-F1
#
_entry.id   AF-A0A7W1D2S7-F1
#
_cell.length_a   1.000
_cell.length_b   1.000
_cell.length_c   1.000
_cell.angle_alpha   90.00
_cell.angle_beta   90.00
_cell.angle_gamma   90.00
#
_symmetry.space_group_name_H-M   'P 1'
#
loop_
_entity.id
_entity.type
_entity.pdbx_description
1 polymer ?
#
loop_
_entity_poly.entity_id
_entity_poly.type
_entity_poly.pdbx_seq_one_letter_code
_entity_poly.pdbx_strand_id
1 'polypeptide(L)'
;VARSFLNQTMVPLNMHRFVGNFSYAGFLIAGWAGWRYLRTTREDDREYYDWMGHFGLLWGFGFLIIQPVIGYGYLKGIRESAPESFNTIMLGDKAWLFNLLVIWIAVLSIASTAYFVHKLRFAIEPMETLRKLAVGALGFTALFTVLNVIPTNASLIPQIGLVFGQGEETEIPLGSMYPWKYIGLIGLMLVGFFIVALYLRASATGFHWGRASRWSQYALMACAFFVVLTMVTMGYTRETARRVDNDPGYLINGCVKLDQSIVKEGCPTIPITEGKGG
;
A
#
# COMPACT_ATOMS: atom_id res chain seq x y z
N VAL A 1 12.13 26.92 -12.56
CA VAL A 1 11.29 25.93 -13.27
C VAL A 1 11.79 24.51 -13.05
N ALA A 2 12.98 24.10 -13.53
CA ALA A 2 13.49 22.72 -13.37
C ALA A 2 13.58 22.24 -11.91
N ARG A 3 14.04 23.10 -10.98
CA ARG A 3 14.13 22.79 -9.53
C ARG A 3 12.76 22.57 -8.87
N SER A 4 11.69 23.15 -9.42
CA SER A 4 10.32 22.98 -8.94
C SER A 4 9.71 21.65 -9.42
N PHE A 5 10.10 21.18 -10.61
CA PHE A 5 9.64 19.90 -11.17
C PHE A 5 10.50 18.70 -10.75
N LEU A 6 11.77 18.90 -10.44
CA LEU A 6 12.72 17.87 -9.97
C LEU A 6 13.13 18.13 -8.52
N ASN A 7 12.15 18.23 -7.62
CA ASN A 7 12.45 18.28 -6.18
C ASN A 7 12.88 16.89 -5.67
N GLN A 8 13.48 16.83 -4.48
CA GLN A 8 14.08 15.60 -3.94
C GLN A 8 13.09 14.44 -3.74
N THR A 9 11.79 14.74 -3.56
CA THR A 9 10.77 13.71 -3.34
C THR A 9 10.08 13.29 -4.63
N MET A 10 10.15 14.06 -5.72
CA MET A 10 9.42 13.79 -6.96
C MET A 10 9.72 12.41 -7.57
N VAL A 11 11.00 12.07 -7.76
CA VAL A 11 11.36 10.78 -8.39
C VAL A 11 11.00 9.61 -7.48
N PRO A 12 11.42 9.57 -6.19
CA PRO A 12 11.03 8.48 -5.30
C PRO A 12 9.51 8.32 -5.13
N LEU A 13 8.77 9.43 -5.07
CA LEU A 13 7.31 9.43 -4.95
C LEU A 13 6.63 8.85 -6.19
N ASN A 14 7.04 9.28 -7.39
CA ASN A 14 6.45 8.77 -8.62
C ASN A 14 6.76 7.28 -8.81
N MET A 15 7.97 6.84 -8.46
CA MET A 15 8.31 5.42 -8.47
C MET A 15 7.47 4.62 -7.47
N HIS A 16 7.29 5.13 -6.25
CA HIS A 16 6.47 4.46 -5.23
C HIS A 16 5.00 4.35 -5.66
N ARG A 17 4.45 5.41 -6.25
CA ARG A 17 3.08 5.41 -6.81
C ARG A 17 2.94 4.49 -8.00
N PHE A 18 3.91 4.49 -8.90
CA PHE A 18 3.92 3.62 -10.07
C PHE A 18 3.82 2.15 -9.64
N VAL A 19 4.76 1.71 -8.79
CA VAL A 19 4.76 0.33 -8.26
C VAL A 19 3.49 0.05 -7.45
N GLY A 20 3.02 0.99 -6.63
CA GLY A 20 1.78 0.86 -5.88
C GLY A 20 0.53 0.72 -6.74
N ASN A 21 0.44 1.43 -7.86
CA ASN A 21 -0.69 1.34 -8.78
C ASN A 21 -0.73 -0.03 -9.49
N PHE A 22 0.43 -0.58 -9.85
CA PHE A 22 0.50 -1.93 -10.40
C PHE A 22 0.09 -2.99 -9.37
N SER A 23 0.55 -2.85 -8.13
CA SER A 23 0.13 -3.71 -7.03
C SER A 23 -1.40 -3.64 -6.83
N TYR A 24 -1.94 -2.41 -6.77
CA TYR A 24 -3.36 -2.14 -6.63
C TYR A 24 -4.21 -2.78 -7.72
N ALA A 25 -3.85 -2.56 -8.99
CA ALA A 25 -4.55 -3.16 -10.12
C ALA A 25 -4.53 -4.70 -10.07
N GLY A 26 -3.38 -5.30 -9.74
CA GLY A 26 -3.25 -6.76 -9.61
C GLY A 26 -4.19 -7.34 -8.55
N PHE A 27 -4.23 -6.74 -7.36
CA PHE A 27 -5.13 -7.18 -6.30
C PHE A 27 -6.62 -7.00 -6.64
N LEU A 28 -7.00 -5.92 -7.34
CA LEU A 28 -8.37 -5.73 -7.82
C LEU A 28 -8.77 -6.79 -8.86
N ILE A 29 -7.88 -7.08 -9.82
CA ILE A 29 -8.07 -8.15 -10.80
C ILE A 29 -8.27 -9.50 -10.09
N ALA A 30 -7.46 -9.77 -9.06
CA ALA A 30 -7.54 -11.00 -8.29
C ALA A 30 -8.88 -11.12 -7.54
N GLY A 31 -9.32 -10.06 -6.86
CA GLY A 31 -10.60 -10.07 -6.15
C GLY A 31 -11.80 -10.16 -7.08
N TRP A 32 -11.76 -9.49 -8.23
CA TRP A 32 -12.79 -9.61 -9.27
C TRP A 32 -12.89 -11.06 -9.79
N ALA A 33 -11.75 -11.67 -10.08
CA ALA A 33 -11.69 -13.05 -10.53
C ALA A 33 -12.25 -14.00 -9.46
N GLY A 34 -11.91 -13.81 -8.18
CA GLY A 34 -12.45 -14.63 -7.10
C GLY A 34 -13.96 -14.49 -6.91
N TRP A 35 -14.48 -13.28 -7.02
CA TRP A 35 -15.93 -13.05 -6.98
C TRP A 35 -16.66 -13.70 -8.16
N ARG A 36 -16.11 -13.59 -9.38
CA ARG A 36 -16.66 -14.23 -10.58
C ARG A 36 -16.61 -15.76 -10.47
N TYR A 37 -15.48 -16.33 -10.04
CA TYR A 37 -15.32 -17.77 -9.82
C TYR A 37 -16.43 -18.35 -8.94
N LEU A 38 -16.77 -17.66 -7.84
CA LEU A 38 -17.81 -18.11 -6.91
C LEU A 38 -19.23 -18.01 -7.47
N ARG A 39 -19.49 -17.15 -8.46
CA ARG A 39 -20.80 -16.95 -9.08
C ARG A 39 -21.03 -17.79 -10.33
N THR A 40 -19.96 -18.29 -10.93
CA THR A 40 -20.00 -19.04 -12.17
C THR A 40 -20.39 -20.51 -11.94
N THR A 41 -21.25 -21.03 -12.83
CA THR A 41 -21.65 -22.45 -12.88
C THR A 41 -20.94 -23.26 -13.96
N ARG A 42 -20.46 -22.62 -15.04
CA ARG A 42 -19.74 -23.25 -16.15
C ARG A 42 -18.31 -23.62 -15.74
N GLU A 43 -17.84 -24.80 -16.17
CA GLU A 43 -16.50 -25.29 -15.85
C GLU A 43 -15.40 -24.45 -16.52
N ASP A 44 -15.52 -24.17 -17.81
CA ASP A 44 -14.55 -23.35 -18.57
C ASP A 44 -14.33 -21.97 -17.92
N ASP A 45 -15.42 -21.32 -17.52
CA ASP A 45 -15.36 -20.00 -16.88
C ASP A 45 -14.69 -20.09 -15.50
N ARG A 46 -14.87 -21.18 -14.75
CA ARG A 46 -14.18 -21.39 -13.47
C ARG A 46 -12.69 -21.56 -13.67
N GLU A 47 -12.27 -22.31 -14.68
CA GLU A 47 -10.85 -22.45 -15.00
C GLU A 47 -10.22 -21.10 -15.35
N TYR A 48 -10.92 -20.31 -16.19
CA TYR A 48 -10.48 -18.97 -16.55
C TYR A 48 -10.35 -18.03 -15.34
N TYR A 49 -11.36 -17.98 -14.47
CA TYR A 49 -11.30 -17.09 -13.30
C TYR A 49 -10.32 -17.57 -12.23
N ASP A 50 -10.07 -18.87 -12.13
CA ASP A 50 -8.99 -19.40 -11.29
C ASP A 50 -7.61 -18.96 -11.84
N TRP A 51 -7.41 -19.07 -13.16
CA TRP A 51 -6.22 -18.56 -13.85
C TRP A 51 -6.07 -17.02 -13.73
N MET A 52 -7.16 -16.28 -13.83
CA MET A 52 -7.12 -14.82 -13.69
C MET A 52 -6.79 -14.43 -12.24
N GLY A 53 -7.33 -15.15 -11.27
CA GLY A 53 -7.15 -14.90 -9.85
C GLY A 53 -5.72 -15.07 -9.38
N HIS A 54 -5.06 -16.20 -9.72
CA HIS A 54 -3.66 -16.39 -9.34
C HIS A 54 -2.71 -15.40 -10.03
N PHE A 55 -2.96 -15.09 -11.31
CA PHE A 55 -2.12 -14.13 -12.05
C PHE A 55 -2.26 -12.73 -11.46
N GLY A 56 -3.50 -12.28 -11.19
CA GLY A 56 -3.77 -11.01 -10.52
C GLY A 56 -3.09 -10.94 -9.16
N LEU A 57 -3.14 -12.02 -8.36
CA LEU A 57 -2.49 -12.06 -7.07
C LEU A 57 -0.95 -12.03 -7.18
N LEU A 58 -0.37 -12.80 -8.11
CA LEU A 58 1.08 -12.77 -8.36
C LEU A 58 1.56 -11.37 -8.75
N TRP A 59 0.79 -10.70 -9.61
CA TRP A 59 1.07 -9.33 -10.00
C TRP A 59 0.93 -8.37 -8.82
N GLY A 60 -0.21 -8.43 -8.11
CA GLY A 60 -0.51 -7.57 -6.98
C GLY A 60 0.52 -7.68 -5.87
N PHE A 61 0.78 -8.90 -5.42
CA PHE A 61 1.74 -9.20 -4.36
C PHE A 61 3.19 -9.02 -4.82
N GLY A 62 3.51 -9.35 -6.07
CA GLY A 62 4.84 -9.16 -6.65
C GLY A 62 5.28 -7.70 -6.71
N PHE A 63 4.37 -6.77 -7.00
CA PHE A 63 4.68 -5.33 -6.90
C PHE A 63 4.65 -4.82 -5.45
N LEU A 64 3.81 -5.41 -4.57
CA LEU A 64 3.77 -5.06 -3.14
C LEU A 64 5.12 -5.31 -2.46
N ILE A 65 5.79 -6.44 -2.75
CA ILE A 65 7.09 -6.77 -2.13
C ILE A 65 8.22 -5.80 -2.52
N ILE A 66 8.08 -5.07 -3.62
CA ILE A 66 9.06 -4.06 -4.06
C ILE A 66 8.84 -2.72 -3.32
N GLN A 67 7.61 -2.46 -2.87
CA GLN A 67 7.26 -1.17 -2.26
C GLN A 67 8.08 -0.79 -1.02
N PRO A 68 8.49 -1.69 -0.10
CA PRO A 68 9.31 -1.30 1.05
C PRO A 68 10.64 -0.64 0.66
N VAL A 69 11.31 -1.12 -0.40
CA VAL A 69 12.58 -0.56 -0.87
C VAL A 69 12.38 0.85 -1.43
N ILE A 70 11.41 1.00 -2.34
CA ILE A 70 11.13 2.30 -2.97
C ILE A 70 10.54 3.28 -1.94
N GLY A 71 9.70 2.77 -1.05
CA GLY A 71 9.08 3.51 0.05
C GLY A 71 10.11 4.03 1.04
N TYR A 72 11.15 3.23 1.37
CA TYR A 72 12.27 3.70 2.18
C TYR A 72 13.02 4.86 1.51
N GLY A 73 13.28 4.77 0.20
CA GLY A 73 13.88 5.86 -0.57
C GLY A 73 13.03 7.14 -0.52
N TYR A 74 11.71 7.01 -0.65
CA TYR A 74 10.78 8.14 -0.52
C TYR A 74 10.76 8.71 0.91
N LEU A 75 10.71 7.85 1.92
CA LEU A 75 10.71 8.22 3.33
C LEU A 75 11.97 9.01 3.70
N LYS A 76 13.13 8.56 3.23
CA LYS A 76 14.41 9.26 3.40
C LYS A 76 14.36 10.65 2.75
N GLY A 77 13.83 10.74 1.53
CA GLY A 77 13.65 12.02 0.84
C GLY A 77 12.76 13.00 1.61
N ILE A 78 11.66 12.53 2.23
CA ILE A 78 10.82 13.38 3.10
C ILE A 78 11.62 13.81 4.33
N ARG A 79 12.31 12.89 5.02
CA ARG A 79 13.07 13.21 6.23
C ARG A 79 14.12 14.30 6.01
N GLU A 80 14.76 14.30 4.84
CA GLU A 80 15.79 15.30 4.48
C GLU A 80 15.20 16.63 4.01
N SER A 81 14.02 16.63 3.38
CA SER A 81 13.43 17.84 2.77
C SER A 81 12.32 18.50 3.59
N ALA A 82 11.60 17.74 4.41
CA ALA A 82 10.45 18.16 5.23
C ALA A 82 10.39 17.36 6.55
N PRO A 83 11.31 17.61 7.49
CA PRO A 83 11.42 16.85 8.74
C PRO A 83 10.18 16.96 9.64
N GLU A 84 9.50 18.11 9.64
CA GLU A 84 8.26 18.31 10.43
C GLU A 84 7.15 17.38 9.95
N SER A 85 6.88 17.35 8.63
CA SER A 85 5.94 16.41 8.01
C SER A 85 6.29 14.94 8.33
N PHE A 86 7.58 14.58 8.32
CA PHE A 86 8.03 13.25 8.70
C PHE A 86 7.72 12.94 10.17
N ASN A 87 8.07 13.85 11.08
CA ASN A 87 7.86 13.67 12.51
C ASN A 87 6.38 13.48 12.82
N THR A 88 5.48 14.28 12.24
CA THR A 88 4.03 14.14 12.47
C THR A 88 3.47 12.78 12.06
N ILE A 89 3.88 12.23 10.92
CA ILE A 89 3.33 10.97 10.37
C ILE A 89 4.01 9.74 10.96
N MET A 90 5.28 9.82 11.34
CA MET A 90 6.05 8.64 11.75
C MET A 90 6.24 8.54 13.26
N LEU A 91 6.32 9.68 13.97
CA LEU A 91 6.67 9.74 15.39
C LEU A 91 5.65 10.52 16.25
N GLY A 92 4.85 11.40 15.65
CA GLY A 92 3.93 12.30 16.35
C GLY A 92 2.47 11.84 16.33
N ASP A 93 1.55 12.79 16.49
CA ASP A 93 0.11 12.57 16.70
C ASP A 93 -0.63 11.78 15.59
N LYS A 94 0.00 11.62 14.43
CA LYS A 94 -0.55 10.91 13.27
C LYS A 94 0.17 9.60 12.99
N ALA A 95 1.11 9.17 13.84
CA ALA A 95 1.82 7.89 13.75
C ALA A 95 0.89 6.67 13.67
N TRP A 96 -0.29 6.77 14.25
CA TRP A 96 -1.31 5.71 14.17
C TRP A 96 -1.77 5.40 12.74
N LEU A 97 -1.71 6.37 11.82
CA LEU A 97 -2.04 6.16 10.41
C LEU A 97 -1.03 5.23 9.73
N PHE A 98 0.25 5.33 10.10
CA PHE A 98 1.27 4.41 9.64
C PHE A 98 1.02 3.00 10.19
N ASN A 99 0.68 2.88 11.47
CA ASN A 99 0.32 1.58 12.06
C ASN A 99 -0.94 0.99 11.39
N LEU A 100 -1.94 1.80 11.09
CA LEU A 100 -3.14 1.36 10.37
C LEU A 100 -2.82 0.85 8.96
N LEU A 101 -1.97 1.58 8.21
CA LEU A 101 -1.49 1.14 6.91
C LEU A 101 -0.78 -0.22 7.01
N VAL A 102 0.08 -0.38 8.01
CA VAL A 102 0.80 -1.63 8.27
C VAL A 102 -0.15 -2.78 8.58
N ILE A 103 -1.26 -2.54 9.30
CA ILE A 103 -2.29 -3.56 9.53
C ILE A 103 -2.90 -4.02 8.20
N TRP A 104 -3.20 -3.11 7.29
CA TRP A 104 -3.72 -3.49 5.96
C TRP A 104 -2.70 -4.28 5.15
N ILE A 105 -1.43 -3.87 5.16
CA ILE A 105 -0.33 -4.61 4.51
C ILE A 105 -0.14 -5.99 5.15
N ALA A 106 -0.31 -6.10 6.48
CA ALA A 106 -0.23 -7.38 7.18
C ALA A 106 -1.32 -8.34 6.71
N VAL A 107 -2.58 -7.87 6.61
CA VAL A 107 -3.68 -8.68 6.10
C VAL A 107 -3.45 -9.09 4.65
N LEU A 108 -3.00 -8.16 3.79
CA LEU A 108 -2.64 -8.45 2.40
C LEU A 108 -1.54 -9.52 2.31
N SER A 109 -0.52 -9.44 3.15
CA SER A 109 0.62 -10.35 3.15
C SER A 109 0.21 -11.75 3.61
N ILE A 110 -0.55 -11.84 4.70
CA ILE A 110 -1.04 -13.12 5.23
C ILE A 110 -2.01 -13.76 4.23
N ALA A 111 -2.97 -13.02 3.68
CA ALA A 111 -3.94 -13.53 2.73
C ALA A 111 -3.27 -14.01 1.43
N SER A 112 -2.30 -13.26 0.90
CA SER A 112 -1.55 -13.64 -0.29
C SER A 112 -0.70 -14.90 -0.05
N THR A 113 0.05 -14.94 1.04
CA THR A 113 0.86 -16.11 1.40
C THR A 113 -0.01 -17.35 1.67
N ALA A 114 -1.13 -17.19 2.38
CA ALA A 114 -2.08 -18.27 2.64
C ALA A 114 -2.71 -18.80 1.34
N TYR A 115 -3.02 -17.92 0.38
CA TYR A 115 -3.47 -18.33 -0.95
C TYR A 115 -2.41 -19.19 -1.64
N PHE A 116 -1.14 -18.76 -1.70
CA PHE A 116 -0.09 -19.53 -2.35
C PHE A 116 0.11 -20.90 -1.70
N VAL A 117 0.17 -20.95 -0.36
CA VAL A 117 0.28 -22.20 0.41
C VAL A 117 -0.87 -23.16 0.08
N HIS A 118 -2.10 -22.64 0.00
CA HIS A 118 -3.26 -23.45 -0.33
C HIS A 118 -3.24 -23.92 -1.78
N LYS A 119 -2.93 -23.03 -2.72
CA LYS A 119 -2.94 -23.29 -4.16
C LYS A 119 -1.87 -24.29 -4.59
N LEU A 120 -0.74 -24.36 -3.88
CA LEU A 120 0.29 -25.41 -4.07
C LEU A 120 -0.23 -26.85 -3.92
N ARG A 121 -1.38 -27.06 -3.27
CA ARG A 121 -2.02 -28.39 -3.18
C ARG A 121 -2.61 -28.87 -4.51
N PHE A 122 -2.82 -27.96 -5.46
CA PHE A 122 -3.41 -28.24 -6.77
C PHE A 122 -2.36 -28.23 -7.90
N ALA A 123 -1.07 -28.21 -7.56
CA ALA A 123 -0.01 -28.37 -8.54
C ALA A 123 -0.10 -29.76 -9.18
N ILE A 124 0.22 -29.86 -10.48
CA ILE A 124 0.18 -31.12 -11.23
C ILE A 124 1.15 -32.13 -10.63
N GLU A 125 2.36 -31.67 -10.30
CA GLU A 125 3.36 -32.48 -9.60
C GLU A 125 3.28 -32.23 -8.09
N PRO A 126 3.21 -33.28 -7.25
CA PRO A 126 3.17 -33.12 -5.80
C PRO A 126 4.53 -32.66 -5.26
N MET A 127 4.64 -31.38 -4.91
CA MET A 127 5.88 -30.79 -4.39
C MET A 127 5.85 -30.69 -2.85
N GLU A 128 6.02 -31.81 -2.15
CA GLU A 128 5.88 -31.85 -0.68
C GLU A 128 6.85 -30.90 0.04
N THR A 129 8.12 -30.88 -0.39
CA THR A 129 9.16 -30.02 0.19
C THR A 129 8.81 -28.54 0.02
N LEU A 130 8.34 -28.15 -1.17
CA LEU A 130 7.93 -26.78 -1.45
C LEU A 130 6.75 -26.35 -0.58
N ARG A 131 5.78 -27.25 -0.38
CA ARG A 131 4.62 -27.01 0.48
C ARG A 131 5.05 -26.79 1.93
N LYS A 132 5.97 -27.60 2.46
CA LYS A 132 6.50 -27.43 3.83
C LYS A 132 7.23 -26.09 3.98
N LEU A 133 8.05 -25.71 2.99
CA LEU A 133 8.72 -24.40 2.97
C LEU A 133 7.72 -23.23 2.89
N ALA A 134 6.66 -23.37 2.11
CA ALA A 134 5.61 -22.36 2.00
C ALA A 134 4.84 -22.18 3.33
N VAL A 135 4.56 -23.26 4.05
CA VAL A 135 3.96 -23.19 5.41
C VAL A 135 4.91 -22.48 6.38
N GLY A 136 6.21 -22.76 6.31
CA GLY A 136 7.22 -22.01 7.05
C GLY A 136 7.21 -20.52 6.72
N ALA A 137 7.12 -20.17 5.43
CA ALA A 137 7.00 -18.79 4.96
C ALA A 137 5.73 -18.10 5.47
N LEU A 138 4.60 -18.81 5.61
CA LEU A 138 3.40 -18.28 6.24
C LEU A 138 3.63 -17.97 7.73
N GLY A 139 4.32 -18.85 8.46
CA GLY A 139 4.71 -18.62 9.85
C GLY A 139 5.61 -17.39 10.02
N PHE A 140 6.63 -17.25 9.17
CA PHE A 140 7.49 -16.06 9.17
C PHE A 140 6.76 -14.79 8.72
N THR A 141 5.83 -14.89 7.76
CA THR A 141 4.97 -13.76 7.39
C THR A 141 4.18 -13.29 8.61
N ALA A 142 3.52 -14.21 9.31
CA ALA A 142 2.78 -13.89 10.54
C ALA A 142 3.69 -13.23 11.59
N LEU A 143 4.87 -13.79 11.86
CA LEU A 143 5.84 -13.24 12.81
C LEU A 143 6.23 -11.79 12.47
N PHE A 144 6.66 -11.53 11.22
CA PHE A 144 7.08 -10.19 10.83
C PHE A 144 5.91 -9.21 10.71
N THR A 145 4.70 -9.67 10.37
CA THR A 145 3.51 -8.80 10.45
C THR A 145 3.19 -8.41 11.88
N VAL A 146 3.27 -9.34 12.83
CA VAL A 146 3.04 -9.06 14.26
C VAL A 146 4.03 -8.01 14.75
N LEU A 147 5.32 -8.18 14.45
CA LEU A 147 6.36 -7.20 14.81
C LEU A 147 6.03 -5.79 14.30
N ASN A 148 5.55 -5.67 13.06
CA ASN A 148 5.26 -4.38 12.45
C ASN A 148 3.98 -3.70 12.99
N VAL A 149 2.98 -4.49 13.38
CA VAL A 149 1.69 -3.99 13.88
C VAL A 149 1.81 -3.38 15.28
N ILE A 150 2.85 -3.75 16.05
CA ILE A 150 3.09 -3.18 17.38
C ILE A 150 3.21 -1.65 17.28
N PRO A 151 2.35 -0.90 18.01
CA PRO A 151 2.40 0.56 18.03
C PRO A 151 3.59 1.03 18.87
N THR A 152 4.16 2.20 18.53
CA THR A 152 5.26 2.80 19.29
C THR A 152 4.80 3.35 20.64
N ASN A 153 3.58 3.89 20.70
CA ASN A 153 3.03 4.53 21.90
C ASN A 153 1.74 3.82 22.34
N ALA A 154 1.51 3.81 23.65
CA ALA A 154 0.25 3.38 24.25
C ALA A 154 -0.95 4.27 23.88
N SER A 155 -0.71 5.55 23.54
CA SER A 155 -1.73 6.42 22.94
C SER A 155 -1.93 6.03 21.47
N LEU A 156 -2.90 5.15 21.23
CA LEU A 156 -3.15 4.57 19.91
C LEU A 156 -3.77 5.61 18.96
N ILE A 157 -4.74 6.39 19.43
CA ILE A 157 -5.36 7.47 18.63
C ILE A 157 -5.58 8.68 19.56
N PRO A 158 -4.61 9.61 19.65
CA PRO A 158 -4.69 10.77 20.53
C PRO A 158 -5.96 11.61 20.33
N GLN A 159 -6.44 11.73 19.09
CA GLN A 159 -7.57 12.56 18.67
C GLN A 159 -8.91 12.15 19.28
N ILE A 160 -9.04 10.88 19.70
CA ILE A 160 -10.25 10.35 20.33
C ILE A 160 -9.98 9.87 21.76
N GLY A 161 -8.78 10.14 22.29
CA GLY A 161 -8.35 9.67 23.61
C GLY A 161 -8.23 8.15 23.73
N LEU A 162 -7.98 7.42 22.63
CA LEU A 162 -7.84 5.95 22.69
C LEU A 162 -6.44 5.59 23.18
N VAL A 163 -6.36 5.20 24.45
CA VAL A 163 -5.12 4.82 25.13
C VAL A 163 -5.18 3.37 25.60
N PHE A 164 -4.07 2.65 25.48
CA PHE A 164 -3.93 1.27 25.90
C PHE A 164 -2.99 1.17 27.12
N GLY A 165 -3.47 0.64 28.25
CA GLY A 165 -2.65 0.50 29.46
C GLY A 165 -2.49 1.80 30.25
N GLN A 166 -1.28 2.09 30.76
CA GLN A 166 -0.98 3.16 31.73
C GLN A 166 -0.77 4.57 31.13
N GLY A 167 -1.61 5.02 30.20
CA GLY A 167 -1.61 6.44 29.82
C GLY A 167 -0.57 6.84 28.75
N GLU A 168 -0.55 8.14 28.43
CA GLU A 168 -0.01 8.72 27.20
C GLU A 168 1.50 8.60 26.98
N GLU A 169 2.30 8.36 28.03
CA GLU A 169 3.77 8.35 27.93
C GLU A 169 4.41 6.95 27.93
N THR A 170 3.61 5.88 27.81
CA THR A 170 4.18 4.53 27.73
C THR A 170 4.67 4.25 26.31
N GLU A 171 5.98 4.39 26.10
CA GLU A 171 6.65 3.94 24.87
C GLU A 171 6.85 2.42 24.89
N ILE A 172 6.54 1.77 23.76
CA ILE A 172 6.75 0.34 23.54
C ILE A 172 8.00 0.17 22.68
N PRO A 173 9.13 -0.31 23.23
CA PRO A 173 10.40 -0.36 22.51
C PRO A 173 10.34 -1.14 21.20
N LEU A 174 9.59 -2.25 21.16
CA LEU A 174 9.41 -3.08 19.96
C LEU A 174 8.61 -2.40 18.85
N GLY A 175 7.82 -1.38 19.19
CA GLY A 175 7.06 -0.59 18.25
C GLY A 175 7.86 0.55 17.63
N SER A 176 9.13 0.75 17.99
CA SER A 176 9.92 1.87 17.45
C SER A 176 10.16 1.72 15.94
N MET A 177 10.23 2.86 15.24
CA MET A 177 10.50 2.88 13.80
C MET A 177 11.87 2.30 13.48
N TYR A 178 12.90 2.69 14.23
CA TYR A 178 14.24 2.13 14.16
C TYR A 178 14.59 1.41 15.47
N PRO A 179 15.06 0.13 15.44
CA PRO A 179 15.30 -0.71 14.26
C PRO A 179 14.14 -1.65 13.89
N TRP A 180 13.15 -1.82 14.77
CA TRP A 180 12.23 -2.97 14.75
C TRP A 180 11.27 -3.00 13.55
N LYS A 181 10.63 -1.89 13.21
CA LYS A 181 9.75 -1.83 12.03
C LYS A 181 10.53 -2.04 10.73
N TYR A 182 11.77 -1.55 10.62
CA TYR A 182 12.61 -1.84 9.45
C TYR A 182 12.96 -3.33 9.34
N ILE A 183 13.35 -3.98 10.44
CA ILE A 183 13.61 -5.43 10.47
C ILE A 183 12.36 -6.20 10.03
N GLY A 184 11.19 -5.81 10.54
CA GLY A 184 9.93 -6.42 10.16
C GLY A 184 9.62 -6.26 8.67
N LEU A 185 9.72 -5.03 8.12
CA LEU A 185 9.44 -4.77 6.70
C LEU A 185 10.41 -5.49 5.76
N ILE A 186 11.70 -5.52 6.11
CA ILE A 186 12.72 -6.28 5.35
C ILE A 186 12.43 -7.77 5.43
N GLY A 187 12.07 -8.28 6.62
CA GLY A 187 11.65 -9.67 6.81
C GLY A 187 10.45 -10.04 5.93
N LEU A 188 9.40 -9.20 5.91
CA LEU A 188 8.25 -9.39 5.04
C LEU A 188 8.62 -9.38 3.55
N MET A 189 9.51 -8.49 3.13
CA MET A 189 10.00 -8.45 1.75
C MET A 189 10.73 -9.75 1.37
N LEU A 190 11.67 -10.21 2.21
CA LEU A 190 12.46 -11.42 1.93
C LEU A 190 11.58 -12.67 1.91
N VAL A 191 10.66 -12.79 2.87
CA VAL A 191 9.69 -13.90 2.93
C VAL A 191 8.72 -13.83 1.74
N GLY A 192 8.28 -12.63 1.37
CA GLY A 192 7.43 -12.37 0.21
C GLY A 192 8.09 -12.78 -1.11
N PHE A 193 9.35 -12.38 -1.32
CA PHE A 193 10.14 -12.80 -2.47
C PHE A 193 10.32 -14.33 -2.50
N PHE A 194 10.63 -14.93 -1.34
CA PHE A 194 10.79 -16.37 -1.21
C PHE A 194 9.50 -17.12 -1.57
N ILE A 195 8.33 -16.75 -1.02
CA ILE A 195 7.07 -17.43 -1.34
C ILE A 195 6.68 -17.26 -2.81
N VAL A 196 6.90 -16.06 -3.40
CA VAL A 196 6.64 -15.83 -4.83
C VAL A 196 7.55 -16.71 -5.68
N ALA A 197 8.84 -16.82 -5.35
CA ALA A 197 9.77 -17.69 -6.08
C ALA A 197 9.36 -19.17 -6.01
N LEU A 198 8.97 -19.66 -4.82
CA LEU A 198 8.42 -21.01 -4.68
C LEU A 198 7.15 -21.19 -5.52
N TYR A 199 6.25 -20.22 -5.48
CA TYR A 199 4.99 -20.29 -6.22
C TYR A 199 5.21 -20.26 -7.74
N LEU A 200 6.11 -19.41 -8.25
CA LEU A 200 6.46 -19.35 -9.67
C LEU A 200 7.08 -20.66 -10.15
N ARG A 201 7.91 -21.30 -9.31
CA ARG A 201 8.46 -22.63 -9.61
C ARG A 201 7.35 -23.69 -9.76
N ALA A 202 6.36 -23.67 -8.87
CA ALA A 202 5.19 -24.56 -9.00
C ALA A 202 4.28 -24.18 -10.18
N SER A 203 4.17 -22.89 -10.48
CA SER A 203 3.41 -22.43 -11.64
C SER A 203 4.03 -22.87 -12.97
N ALA A 204 5.34 -23.08 -13.01
CA ALA A 204 6.04 -23.58 -14.18
C ALA A 204 5.75 -25.06 -14.47
N THR A 205 5.46 -25.86 -13.44
CA THR A 205 5.02 -27.26 -13.62
C THR A 205 3.52 -27.36 -13.94
N GLY A 206 2.75 -26.32 -13.60
CA GLY A 206 1.34 -26.17 -13.91
C GLY A 206 0.41 -26.56 -12.76
N PHE A 207 -0.83 -26.08 -12.86
CA PHE A 207 -1.87 -26.30 -11.88
C PHE A 207 -3.11 -26.94 -12.53
N HIS A 208 -3.84 -27.72 -11.74
CA HIS A 208 -5.22 -28.07 -12.08
C HIS A 208 -6.13 -26.86 -11.86
N TRP A 209 -6.53 -26.21 -12.95
CA TRP A 209 -7.44 -25.07 -12.95
C TRP A 209 -8.89 -25.51 -12.63
N GLY A 210 -9.72 -24.58 -12.15
CA GLY A 210 -11.15 -24.84 -11.91
C GLY A 210 -11.44 -25.65 -10.64
N ARG A 211 -10.41 -26.10 -9.92
CA ARG A 211 -10.49 -26.85 -8.66
C ARG A 211 -10.18 -26.02 -7.42
N ALA A 212 -10.09 -24.70 -7.56
CA ALA A 212 -9.80 -23.81 -6.45
C ALA A 212 -10.91 -23.82 -5.38
N SER A 213 -10.48 -23.85 -4.12
CA SER A 213 -11.36 -23.81 -2.95
C SER A 213 -12.01 -22.44 -2.77
N ARG A 214 -13.20 -22.42 -2.15
CA ARG A 214 -13.90 -21.18 -1.77
C ARG A 214 -13.04 -20.29 -0.88
N TRP A 215 -12.22 -20.89 0.00
CA TRP A 215 -11.29 -20.16 0.88
C TRP A 215 -10.25 -19.37 0.09
N SER A 216 -9.72 -19.92 -1.00
CA SER A 216 -8.79 -19.20 -1.88
C SER A 216 -9.46 -17.99 -2.50
N GLN A 217 -10.72 -18.10 -2.92
CA GLN A 217 -11.45 -16.97 -3.51
C GLN A 217 -11.75 -15.87 -2.48
N TYR A 218 -12.11 -16.24 -1.25
CA TYR A 218 -12.27 -15.27 -0.17
C TYR A 218 -10.95 -14.56 0.17
N ALA A 219 -9.80 -15.26 0.12
CA ALA A 219 -8.49 -14.62 0.27
C ALA A 219 -8.24 -13.56 -0.84
N LEU A 220 -8.56 -13.88 -2.10
CA LEU A 220 -8.43 -12.91 -3.20
C LEU A 220 -9.34 -11.68 -3.00
N MET A 221 -10.60 -11.91 -2.61
CA MET A 221 -11.55 -10.84 -2.34
C MET A 221 -11.12 -9.98 -1.15
N ALA A 222 -10.58 -10.59 -0.08
CA ALA A 222 -10.02 -9.88 1.05
C ALA A 222 -8.85 -9.00 0.61
N CYS A 223 -7.94 -9.52 -0.22
CA CYS A 223 -6.85 -8.70 -0.76
C CYS A 223 -7.37 -7.48 -1.55
N ALA A 224 -8.38 -7.65 -2.41
CA ALA A 224 -8.97 -6.52 -3.12
C ALA A 224 -9.63 -5.49 -2.19
N PHE A 225 -10.29 -5.94 -1.12
CA PHE A 225 -10.88 -5.03 -0.14
C PHE A 225 -9.81 -4.23 0.62
N PHE A 226 -8.80 -4.92 1.17
CA PHE A 226 -7.76 -4.28 1.97
C PHE A 226 -6.81 -3.41 1.14
N VAL A 227 -6.58 -3.71 -0.15
CA VAL A 227 -5.80 -2.82 -1.01
C VAL A 227 -6.53 -1.51 -1.32
N VAL A 228 -7.86 -1.48 -1.28
CA VAL A 228 -8.61 -0.21 -1.35
C VAL A 228 -8.42 0.59 -0.07
N LEU A 229 -8.42 -0.06 1.09
CA LEU A 229 -8.18 0.60 2.37
C LEU A 229 -6.76 1.18 2.47
N THR A 230 -5.74 0.56 1.87
CA THR A 230 -4.40 1.16 1.82
C THR A 230 -4.40 2.49 1.05
N MET A 231 -5.12 2.58 -0.07
CA MET A 231 -5.23 3.82 -0.86
C MET A 231 -5.97 4.93 -0.11
N VAL A 232 -7.06 4.58 0.58
CA VAL A 232 -7.80 5.54 1.43
C VAL A 232 -6.91 6.04 2.56
N THR A 233 -6.22 5.13 3.25
CA THR A 233 -5.32 5.47 4.36
C THR A 233 -4.18 6.38 3.89
N MET A 234 -3.52 6.05 2.78
CA MET A 234 -2.44 6.88 2.22
C MET A 234 -2.91 8.24 1.71
N GLY A 235 -4.14 8.31 1.17
CA GLY A 235 -4.77 9.58 0.77
C GLY A 235 -4.91 10.51 1.97
N TYR A 236 -5.44 10.00 3.08
CA TYR A 236 -5.61 10.76 4.31
C TYR A 236 -4.28 11.12 5.00
N THR A 237 -3.33 10.17 5.06
CA THR A 237 -1.97 10.41 5.60
C THR A 237 -1.27 11.53 4.85
N ARG A 238 -1.33 11.52 3.52
CA ARG A 238 -0.71 12.55 2.67
C ARG A 238 -1.31 13.93 2.89
N GLU A 239 -2.64 14.02 3.04
CA GLU A 239 -3.30 15.30 3.26
C GLU A 239 -2.96 15.85 4.65
N THR A 240 -2.93 14.98 5.65
CA THR A 240 -2.57 15.37 7.02
C THR A 240 -1.10 15.79 7.13
N ALA A 241 -0.21 15.18 6.36
CA ALA A 241 1.21 15.59 6.27
C ALA A 241 1.37 17.07 5.91
N ARG A 242 0.62 17.50 4.88
CA ARG A 242 0.73 18.84 4.28
C ARG A 242 0.17 19.94 5.18
N ARG A 243 -0.64 19.57 6.17
CA ARG A 243 -1.21 20.50 7.15
C ARG A 243 -0.16 21.03 8.13
N VAL A 244 0.95 20.33 8.32
CA VAL A 244 2.00 20.76 9.25
C VAL A 244 2.71 22.02 8.75
N ASP A 245 2.86 22.15 7.42
CA ASP A 245 3.58 23.27 6.80
C ASP A 245 2.69 24.52 6.55
N ASN A 246 1.39 24.46 6.83
CA ASN A 246 0.42 25.51 6.48
C ASN A 246 -0.70 25.65 7.53
N ASP A 247 -0.93 26.87 8.04
CA ASP A 247 -2.12 27.19 8.85
C ASP A 247 -2.99 28.27 8.16
N PRO A 248 -4.23 27.96 7.73
CA PRO A 248 -4.92 26.67 7.81
C PRO A 248 -4.41 25.69 6.74
N GLY A 249 -4.27 24.41 7.08
CA GLY A 249 -3.61 23.42 6.22
C GLY A 249 -4.44 22.90 5.04
N TYR A 250 -4.69 23.75 4.06
CA TYR A 250 -5.23 23.38 2.75
C TYR A 250 -4.19 23.68 1.66
N LEU A 251 -4.17 22.86 0.60
CA LEU A 251 -3.30 23.05 -0.58
C LEU A 251 -3.56 24.36 -1.35
N ILE A 252 -4.61 25.10 -1.00
CA ILE A 252 -5.00 26.36 -1.63
C ILE A 252 -5.27 27.37 -0.51
N ASN A 253 -4.20 27.98 0.01
CA ASN A 253 -4.28 29.11 0.93
C ASN A 253 -4.25 30.45 0.18
N GLY A 254 -5.19 30.61 -0.77
CA GLY A 254 -5.36 31.82 -1.55
C GLY A 254 -6.08 31.56 -2.88
N CYS A 255 -6.70 32.58 -3.45
CA CYS A 255 -7.20 32.48 -4.82
C CYS A 255 -6.02 32.26 -5.77
N VAL A 256 -5.86 31.05 -6.30
CA VAL A 256 -5.01 30.83 -7.47
C VAL A 256 -5.72 31.47 -8.65
N LYS A 257 -5.41 32.75 -8.91
CA LYS A 257 -5.75 33.35 -10.19
C LYS A 257 -4.88 32.67 -11.24
N LEU A 258 -5.49 31.97 -12.20
CA LEU A 258 -4.85 31.54 -13.46
C LEU A 258 -4.53 32.75 -14.36
N ASP A 259 -4.19 33.88 -13.76
CA ASP A 259 -3.95 35.13 -14.45
C ASP A 259 -2.45 35.41 -14.42
N GLN A 260 -1.69 34.58 -15.14
CA GLN A 260 -0.44 35.10 -15.70
C GLN A 260 -0.85 35.94 -16.91
N SER A 261 -1.29 37.17 -16.62
CA SER A 261 -1.43 38.19 -17.64
C SER A 261 -0.01 38.57 -18.08
N ILE A 262 0.55 37.83 -19.05
CA ILE A 262 1.72 38.31 -19.79
C ILE A 262 1.20 39.39 -20.72
N VAL A 263 0.91 40.55 -20.13
CA VAL A 263 0.59 41.75 -20.89
C VAL A 263 1.86 42.56 -20.97
N LYS A 264 2.29 42.76 -22.21
CA LYS A 264 3.37 43.68 -22.56
C LYS A 264 3.01 45.07 -22.02
N GLU A 265 4.01 45.80 -21.53
CA GLU A 265 3.86 47.16 -20.99
C GLU A 265 3.03 48.02 -21.97
N GLY A 266 1.82 48.45 -21.53
CA GLY A 266 0.91 49.30 -22.32
C GLY A 266 -0.44 48.69 -22.73
N CYS A 267 -0.74 47.43 -22.42
CA CYS A 267 -2.08 46.87 -22.71
C CYS A 267 -3.13 47.29 -21.66
N PRO A 268 -4.36 47.69 -22.07
CA PRO A 268 -5.41 48.10 -21.16
C PRO A 268 -5.93 46.92 -20.33
N THR A 269 -6.02 47.13 -19.01
CA THR A 269 -6.40 46.13 -18.00
C THR A 269 -7.92 46.02 -17.78
N ILE A 270 -8.73 46.72 -18.59
CA ILE A 270 -10.19 46.75 -18.48
C ILE A 270 -10.79 46.28 -19.80
N PRO A 271 -11.74 45.32 -19.80
CA PRO A 271 -12.40 44.89 -21.03
C PRO A 271 -13.13 46.06 -21.69
N ILE A 272 -12.94 46.20 -23.00
CA ILE A 272 -13.39 47.34 -23.83
C ILE A 272 -14.91 47.34 -24.08
N THR A 273 -15.69 46.64 -23.25
CA THR A 273 -17.11 46.42 -23.46
C THR A 273 -17.91 46.55 -22.17
N GLU A 274 -17.90 47.74 -21.57
CA GLU A 274 -19.00 48.20 -20.72
C GLU A 274 -18.98 49.74 -20.71
N GLY A 275 -19.97 50.34 -21.38
CA GLY A 275 -20.12 51.80 -21.42
C GLY A 275 -20.73 52.37 -22.70
N LYS A 276 -21.90 51.87 -23.14
CA LYS A 276 -22.88 52.75 -23.80
C LYS A 276 -23.86 53.21 -22.72
N GLY A 277 -23.90 54.50 -22.44
CA GLY A 277 -24.91 55.12 -21.57
C GLY A 277 -24.46 56.45 -20.99
N GLY A 278 -24.63 57.53 -21.76
CA GLY A 278 -24.31 58.92 -21.39
C GLY A 278 -23.91 59.73 -22.60
#